data_AF-A0A7R8WUH1-F1
#
_entry.id   AF-A0A7R8WUH1-F1
#
_cell.length_a   1.000
_cell.length_b   1.000
_cell.length_c   1.000
_cell.angle_alpha   90.00
_cell.angle_beta   90.00
_cell.angle_gamma   90.00
#
_symmetry.space_group_name_H-M   'P 1'
#
loop_
_entity.id
_entity.type
_entity.pdbx_description
1 polymer ?
#
loop_
_entity_poly.entity_id
_entity_poly.type
_entity_poly.pdbx_seq_one_letter_code
_entity_poly.pdbx_strand_id
1 'polypeptide(L)'
;QKGEDINASITVPLTDAFEGSTRRINFELQSVSPDGQVQKKPISLNVKIPKGIKNGQKIRLAGQGSPGYNGEEKGDMFLKVEFEQHPYFKAEGADIYIDLPIAPWEAALGNTINIPTPAGNIKLKVPSGSKQGKKLRLKGKGIPSKVPGDLYVTINIALPPADSEKARKMYEEMKELNFNPRENFRSLSPEFVIEMVEHGILEPEGERRTAWRFSYDAIENARKVMRLRRDLNINISGAALALELLERIERLEALLERNP
;
A
#
# COMPACT_ATOMS: atom_id res chain seq x y z
N GLN A 1 45.40 13.81 9.13
CA GLN A 1 44.01 13.99 8.66
C GLN A 1 43.25 12.69 8.90
N LYS A 2 42.10 12.75 9.59
CA LYS A 2 41.21 11.59 9.78
C LYS A 2 40.80 11.02 8.42
N GLY A 3 40.67 9.69 8.35
CA GLY A 3 40.19 9.03 7.14
C GLY A 3 38.76 9.41 6.78
N GLU A 4 38.44 9.29 5.49
CA GLU A 4 37.11 9.61 4.96
C GLU A 4 36.05 8.59 5.36
N ASP A 5 34.81 9.05 5.51
CA ASP A 5 33.66 8.20 5.76
C ASP A 5 33.22 7.47 4.49
N ILE A 6 32.82 6.21 4.64
CA ILE A 6 32.39 5.34 3.55
C ILE A 6 30.88 5.11 3.64
N ASN A 7 30.17 5.28 2.52
CA ASN A 7 28.76 4.94 2.42
C ASN A 7 28.58 3.68 1.58
N ALA A 8 27.79 2.74 2.06
CA ALA A 8 27.43 1.52 1.35
C ALA A 8 25.96 1.16 1.60
N SER A 9 25.41 0.30 0.75
CA SER A 9 24.09 -0.29 0.97
C SER A 9 24.23 -1.79 1.26
N ILE A 10 23.34 -2.31 2.11
CA ILE A 10 23.24 -3.75 2.37
C ILE A 10 21.80 -4.19 2.20
N THR A 11 21.62 -5.36 1.63
CA THR A 11 20.31 -5.97 1.48
C THR A 11 20.13 -7.02 2.56
N VAL A 12 19.02 -6.95 3.31
CA VAL A 12 18.71 -7.90 4.40
C VAL A 12 17.27 -8.40 4.30
N PRO A 13 17.00 -9.66 4.70
CA PRO A 13 15.65 -10.16 4.85
C PRO A 13 14.83 -9.33 5.84
N LEU A 14 13.53 -9.18 5.57
CA LEU A 14 12.62 -8.46 6.45
C LEU A 14 12.59 -9.04 7.88
N THR A 15 12.79 -10.36 8.04
CA THR A 15 12.83 -11.05 9.34
C THR A 15 13.88 -10.48 10.30
N ASP A 16 15.00 -9.96 9.78
CA ASP A 16 16.04 -9.33 10.60
C ASP A 16 15.54 -8.09 11.34
N ALA A 17 14.59 -7.37 10.77
CA ALA A 17 13.96 -6.24 11.44
C ALA A 17 13.11 -6.67 12.64
N PHE A 18 12.64 -7.92 12.68
CA PHE A 18 11.81 -8.45 13.75
C PHE A 18 12.61 -9.09 14.87
N GLU A 19 13.65 -9.83 14.52
CA GLU A 19 14.42 -10.65 15.47
C GLU A 19 15.74 -9.97 15.87
N GLY A 20 16.28 -9.11 15.00
CA GLY A 20 17.67 -8.70 15.04
C GLY A 20 18.59 -9.83 14.57
N SER A 21 19.75 -9.48 14.02
CA SER A 21 20.69 -10.48 13.51
C SER A 21 22.13 -9.97 13.55
N THR A 22 23.09 -10.87 13.32
CA THR A 22 24.46 -10.50 12.96
C THR A 22 24.76 -11.12 11.61
N ARG A 23 25.07 -10.29 10.60
CA ARG A 23 25.39 -10.75 9.25
C ARG A 23 26.85 -10.49 8.93
N ARG A 24 27.50 -11.48 8.31
CA ARG A 24 28.82 -11.30 7.72
C ARG A 24 28.66 -10.73 6.32
N ILE A 25 29.18 -9.54 6.10
CA ILE A 25 29.02 -8.80 4.84
C ILE A 25 30.40 -8.53 4.27
N ASN A 26 30.56 -8.85 2.99
CA ASN A 26 31.80 -8.60 2.26
C ASN A 26 31.67 -7.27 1.50
N PHE A 27 32.67 -6.42 1.64
CA PHE A 27 32.76 -5.14 0.92
C PHE A 27 34.08 -5.08 0.16
N GLU A 28 34.11 -4.34 -0.94
CA GLU A 28 35.34 -3.96 -1.61
C GLU A 28 35.58 -2.48 -1.34
N LEU A 29 36.61 -2.17 -0.55
CA LEU A 29 37.00 -0.78 -0.30
C LEU A 29 38.11 -0.36 -1.26
N GLN A 30 38.06 0.89 -1.71
CA GLN A 30 39.19 1.50 -2.39
C GLN A 30 40.23 1.90 -1.36
N SER A 31 41.49 1.50 -1.58
CA SER A 31 42.64 1.89 -0.77
C SER A 31 43.78 2.34 -1.66
N VAL A 32 44.51 3.38 -1.23
CA VAL A 32 45.72 3.83 -1.93
C VAL A 32 46.92 3.10 -1.36
N SER A 33 47.71 2.51 -2.25
CA SER A 33 48.92 1.78 -1.88
C SER A 33 50.12 2.72 -1.69
N PRO A 34 51.20 2.29 -1.03
CA PRO A 34 52.36 3.15 -0.77
C PRO A 34 53.01 3.72 -2.05
N ASP A 35 52.79 3.09 -3.20
CA ASP A 35 53.22 3.49 -4.54
C ASP A 35 52.22 4.42 -5.27
N GLY A 36 51.15 4.85 -4.58
CA GLY A 36 50.14 5.76 -5.11
C GLY A 36 49.04 5.08 -5.96
N GLN A 37 49.05 3.76 -6.10
CA GLN A 37 48.05 3.05 -6.89
C GLN A 37 46.75 2.81 -6.10
N VAL A 38 45.60 3.05 -6.74
CA VAL A 38 44.28 2.70 -6.18
C VAL A 38 44.07 1.20 -6.33
N GLN A 39 44.00 0.48 -5.21
CA GLN A 39 43.72 -0.94 -5.16
C GLN A 39 42.37 -1.20 -4.47
N LYS A 40 41.62 -2.19 -4.96
CA LYS A 40 40.42 -2.68 -4.30
C LYS A 40 40.81 -3.74 -3.26
N LYS A 41 40.50 -3.49 -2.00
CA LYS A 41 40.75 -4.42 -0.90
C LYS A 41 39.44 -5.06 -0.45
N PRO A 42 39.28 -6.39 -0.57
CA PRO A 42 38.13 -7.06 0.02
C PRO A 42 38.24 -7.03 1.54
N ILE A 43 37.14 -6.68 2.20
CA ILE A 43 37.00 -6.74 3.65
C ILE A 43 35.72 -7.51 3.99
N SER A 44 35.70 -8.15 5.15
CA SER A 44 34.54 -8.88 5.65
C SER A 44 34.23 -8.39 7.05
N LEU A 45 33.03 -7.87 7.26
CA LEU A 45 32.59 -7.28 8.52
C LEU A 45 31.38 -8.04 9.08
N ASN A 46 31.39 -8.27 10.39
CA ASN A 46 30.21 -8.74 11.10
C ASN A 46 29.37 -7.52 11.51
N VAL A 47 28.25 -7.33 10.82
CA VAL A 47 27.34 -6.21 11.01
C VAL A 47 26.17 -6.68 11.87
N LYS A 48 25.99 -6.04 13.03
CA LYS A 48 24.81 -6.26 13.87
C LYS A 48 23.64 -5.46 13.31
N ILE A 49 22.60 -6.15 12.86
CA ILE A 49 21.34 -5.57 12.42
C ILE A 49 20.43 -5.41 13.63
N PRO A 50 20.12 -4.17 14.05
CA PRO A 50 19.26 -3.94 15.21
C PRO A 50 17.82 -4.41 14.92
N LYS A 51 17.22 -5.06 15.92
CA LYS A 51 15.77 -5.25 15.94
C LYS A 51 15.09 -3.88 15.81
N GLY A 52 14.11 -3.79 14.93
CA GLY A 52 13.37 -2.58 14.63
C GLY A 52 14.00 -1.65 13.59
N ILE A 53 15.08 -2.09 12.92
CA ILE A 53 15.64 -1.36 11.78
C ILE A 53 14.54 -1.17 10.72
N LYS A 54 14.52 0.00 10.08
CA LYS A 54 13.58 0.31 8.99
C LYS A 54 14.29 0.31 7.65
N ASN A 55 13.53 0.09 6.59
CA ASN A 55 14.04 0.25 5.23
C ASN A 55 14.59 1.67 5.02
N GLY A 56 15.78 1.77 4.44
CA GLY A 56 16.51 3.02 4.22
C GLY A 56 17.26 3.58 5.44
N GLN A 57 17.13 2.97 6.63
CA GLN A 57 17.84 3.43 7.82
C GLN A 57 19.34 3.12 7.72
N LYS A 58 20.18 4.02 8.25
CA LYS A 58 21.64 3.86 8.25
C LYS A 58 22.15 3.23 9.56
N ILE A 59 23.07 2.28 9.44
CA ILE A 59 23.86 1.72 10.55
C ILE A 59 25.27 2.31 10.47
N ARG A 60 25.76 2.91 11.56
CA ARG A 60 27.13 3.43 11.67
C ARG A 60 28.05 2.36 12.25
N LEU A 61 29.14 2.08 11.56
CA LEU A 61 30.24 1.25 12.01
C LEU A 61 31.46 2.15 12.25
N ALA A 62 31.70 2.46 13.52
CA ALA A 62 32.77 3.38 13.91
C ALA A 62 34.15 2.81 13.52
N GLY A 63 35.00 3.64 12.92
CA GLY A 63 36.37 3.28 12.54
C GLY A 63 36.48 2.25 11.41
N GLN A 64 35.40 1.98 10.67
CA GLN A 64 35.38 1.07 9.52
C GLN A 64 35.43 1.79 8.16
N GLY A 65 35.65 3.10 8.16
CA GLY A 65 35.87 3.91 6.95
C GLY A 65 37.31 3.85 6.45
N SER A 66 37.69 4.82 5.62
CA SER A 66 39.01 4.87 5.00
C SER A 66 40.13 5.05 6.05
N PRO A 67 41.36 4.57 5.78
CA PRO A 67 42.52 4.87 6.63
C PRO A 67 42.76 6.37 6.79
N GLY A 68 43.14 6.81 8.00
CA GLY A 68 43.66 8.16 8.23
C GLY A 68 45.10 8.32 7.74
N TYR A 69 45.51 9.56 7.49
CA TYR A 69 46.86 9.91 7.06
C TYR A 69 47.81 10.08 8.25
N ASN A 70 49.06 9.61 8.16
CA ASN A 70 50.07 9.69 9.24
C ASN A 70 49.65 9.05 10.58
N GLY A 71 48.95 7.92 10.53
CA GLY A 71 48.55 7.18 11.76
C GLY A 71 47.31 7.73 12.45
N GLU A 72 46.64 8.71 11.84
CA GLU A 72 45.38 9.27 12.31
C GLU A 72 44.23 8.26 12.24
N GLU A 73 43.14 8.55 12.98
CA GLU A 73 41.99 7.68 13.06
C GLU A 73 41.34 7.41 11.69
N LYS A 74 40.76 6.22 11.55
CA LYS A 74 39.94 5.86 10.39
C LYS A 74 38.64 6.67 10.37
N GLY A 75 38.09 6.84 9.18
CA GLY A 75 36.70 7.28 9.01
C GLY A 75 35.71 6.25 9.54
N ASP A 76 34.42 6.56 9.43
CA ASP A 76 33.34 5.64 9.75
C ASP A 76 32.72 5.04 8.50
N MET A 77 32.00 3.93 8.65
CA MET A 77 31.19 3.37 7.58
C MET A 77 29.70 3.51 7.91
N PHE A 78 28.93 4.04 6.97
CA PHE A 78 27.48 4.16 7.04
C PHE A 78 26.82 3.19 6.07
N LEU A 79 26.13 2.20 6.61
CA LEU A 79 25.41 1.18 5.85
C LEU A 79 23.93 1.53 5.76
N LYS A 80 23.44 1.92 4.58
CA LYS A 80 22.01 2.04 4.32
C LYS A 80 21.41 0.64 4.19
N VAL A 81 20.42 0.33 5.02
CA VAL A 81 19.73 -0.95 4.98
C VAL A 81 18.64 -0.91 3.93
N GLU A 82 18.59 -1.92 3.07
CA GLU A 82 17.51 -2.16 2.13
C GLU A 82 16.91 -3.53 2.40
N PHE A 83 15.58 -3.63 2.46
CA PHE A 83 14.94 -4.92 2.62
C PHE A 83 14.88 -5.67 1.29
N GLU A 84 15.12 -6.98 1.35
CA GLU A 84 14.84 -7.88 0.25
C GLU A 84 13.37 -7.76 -0.18
N GLN A 85 13.13 -7.81 -1.49
CA GLN A 85 11.76 -7.87 -2.00
C GLN A 85 11.12 -9.19 -1.58
N HIS A 86 10.04 -9.11 -0.81
CA HIS A 86 9.32 -10.29 -0.34
C HIS A 86 8.06 -10.53 -1.20
N PRO A 87 7.73 -11.78 -1.59
CA PRO A 87 6.59 -12.07 -2.45
C PRO A 87 5.22 -11.73 -1.82
N TYR A 88 5.13 -11.73 -0.49
CA TYR A 88 3.87 -11.53 0.24
C TYR A 88 3.82 -10.29 1.14
N PHE A 89 4.98 -9.70 1.46
CA PHE A 89 5.04 -8.63 2.48
C PHE A 89 5.64 -7.37 1.86
N LYS A 90 5.01 -6.25 2.13
CA LYS A 90 5.55 -4.93 1.84
C LYS A 90 5.75 -4.18 3.15
N ALA A 91 6.94 -3.64 3.36
CA ALA A 91 7.22 -2.79 4.52
C ALA A 91 7.17 -1.31 4.10
N GLU A 92 6.37 -0.51 4.79
CA GLU A 92 6.35 0.95 4.64
C GLU A 92 6.55 1.60 6.02
N GLY A 93 7.71 2.22 6.22
CA GLY A 93 8.08 2.73 7.53
C GLY A 93 8.23 1.61 8.57
N ALA A 94 7.32 1.58 9.55
CA ALA A 94 7.24 0.49 10.54
C ALA A 94 6.11 -0.51 10.25
N ASP A 95 5.23 -0.20 9.30
CA ASP A 95 4.03 -0.98 9.02
C ASP A 95 4.31 -2.05 7.97
N ILE A 96 3.61 -3.17 8.07
CA ILE A 96 3.67 -4.28 7.12
C ILE A 96 2.32 -4.42 6.43
N TYR A 97 2.35 -4.70 5.14
CA TYR A 97 1.18 -4.93 4.31
C TYR A 97 1.26 -6.31 3.67
N ILE A 98 0.14 -7.02 3.65
CA ILE A 98 -0.03 -8.31 2.98
C ILE A 98 -1.40 -8.34 2.29
N ASP A 99 -1.42 -8.84 1.06
CA ASP A 99 -2.65 -9.25 0.39
C ASP A 99 -2.91 -10.71 0.72
N LEU A 100 -3.93 -10.98 1.54
CA LEU A 100 -4.20 -12.30 2.07
C LEU A 100 -5.26 -13.00 1.22
N PRO A 101 -4.88 -14.06 0.47
CA PRO A 101 -5.85 -14.91 -0.19
C PRO A 101 -6.71 -15.65 0.84
N ILE A 102 -8.03 -15.53 0.72
CA ILE A 102 -9.01 -16.30 1.51
C ILE A 102 -10.06 -16.93 0.59
N ALA A 103 -10.68 -18.01 1.02
CA ALA A 103 -11.76 -18.64 0.27
C ALA A 103 -13.09 -17.86 0.40
N PRO A 104 -14.05 -18.01 -0.54
CA PRO A 104 -15.30 -17.26 -0.51
C PRO A 104 -16.16 -17.58 0.73
N TRP A 105 -16.15 -18.83 1.19
CA TRP A 105 -16.87 -19.23 2.41
C TRP A 105 -16.24 -18.65 3.68
N GLU A 106 -14.92 -18.45 3.73
CA GLU A 106 -14.26 -17.79 4.86
C GLU A 106 -14.65 -16.32 4.94
N ALA A 107 -14.76 -15.66 3.78
CA ALA A 107 -15.23 -14.28 3.67
C ALA A 107 -16.71 -14.16 4.05
N ALA A 108 -17.57 -15.05 3.52
CA ALA A 108 -19.01 -15.01 3.72
C ALA A 108 -19.42 -15.38 5.15
N LEU A 109 -18.96 -16.53 5.64
CA LEU A 109 -19.37 -17.10 6.92
C LEU A 109 -18.54 -16.57 8.11
N GLY A 110 -17.35 -16.01 7.82
CA GLY A 110 -16.36 -15.68 8.83
C GLY A 110 -15.61 -16.93 9.28
N ASN A 111 -14.34 -16.75 9.64
CA ASN A 111 -13.48 -17.84 10.09
C ASN A 111 -12.37 -17.30 10.98
N THR A 112 -11.71 -18.17 11.75
CA THR A 112 -10.40 -17.87 12.36
C THR A 112 -9.35 -18.69 11.65
N ILE A 113 -8.47 -18.02 10.90
CA ILE A 113 -7.44 -18.64 10.07
C ILE A 113 -6.05 -18.33 10.62
N ASN A 114 -5.09 -19.22 10.36
CA ASN A 114 -3.68 -18.96 10.64
C ASN A 114 -3.05 -18.27 9.43
N ILE A 115 -2.40 -17.14 9.65
CA ILE A 115 -1.73 -16.37 8.60
C ILE A 115 -0.24 -16.23 8.90
N PRO A 116 0.63 -16.21 7.88
CA PRO A 116 2.05 -15.93 8.08
C PRO A 116 2.27 -14.46 8.42
N THR A 117 3.27 -14.19 9.24
CA THR A 117 3.84 -12.84 9.43
C THR A 117 5.36 -12.95 9.42
N PRO A 118 6.09 -11.83 9.26
CA PRO A 118 7.55 -11.84 9.39
C PRO A 118 8.07 -12.32 10.75
N ALA A 119 7.22 -12.35 11.79
CA ALA A 119 7.55 -12.82 13.14
C ALA A 119 6.95 -14.20 13.46
N GLY A 120 6.47 -14.94 12.45
CA GLY A 120 5.81 -16.24 12.61
C GLY A 120 4.29 -16.17 12.42
N ASN A 121 3.62 -17.32 12.60
CA ASN A 121 2.20 -17.43 12.31
C ASN A 121 1.32 -16.85 13.42
N ILE A 122 0.21 -16.20 13.05
CA ILE A 122 -0.79 -15.69 13.99
C ILE A 122 -2.20 -16.09 13.58
N LYS A 123 -3.12 -16.10 14.55
CA LYS A 123 -4.55 -16.28 14.28
C LYS A 123 -5.17 -14.93 13.88
N LEU A 124 -5.84 -14.91 12.73
CA LEU A 124 -6.65 -13.80 12.26
C LEU A 124 -8.13 -14.20 12.26
N LYS A 125 -8.96 -13.42 12.95
CA LYS A 125 -10.42 -13.52 12.83
C LYS A 125 -10.88 -12.73 11.60
N VAL A 126 -11.37 -13.43 10.59
CA VAL A 126 -12.06 -12.87 9.43
C VAL A 126 -13.53 -12.68 9.80
N PRO A 127 -14.05 -11.43 9.84
CA PRO A 127 -15.47 -11.20 10.09
C PRO A 127 -16.34 -11.81 9.00
N SER A 128 -17.53 -12.31 9.36
CA SER A 128 -18.55 -12.70 8.38
C SER A 128 -18.94 -11.51 7.48
N GLY A 129 -19.32 -11.80 6.24
CA GLY A 129 -19.60 -10.78 5.22
C GLY A 129 -18.39 -9.89 4.88
N SER A 130 -17.16 -10.39 5.03
CA SER A 130 -15.98 -9.66 4.57
C SER A 130 -15.96 -9.54 3.05
N LYS A 131 -15.61 -8.36 2.56
CA LYS A 131 -15.63 -8.01 1.13
C LYS A 131 -14.21 -8.02 0.56
N GLN A 132 -14.11 -8.19 -0.76
CA GLN A 132 -12.87 -7.99 -1.52
C GLN A 132 -12.25 -6.63 -1.16
N GLY A 133 -10.93 -6.60 -0.93
CA GLY A 133 -10.17 -5.39 -0.64
C GLY A 133 -10.36 -4.84 0.78
N LYS A 134 -11.18 -5.47 1.63
CA LYS A 134 -11.34 -5.03 3.03
C LYS A 134 -9.98 -5.08 3.74
N LYS A 135 -9.58 -3.97 4.35
CA LYS A 135 -8.34 -3.87 5.12
C LYS A 135 -8.62 -4.15 6.60
N LEU A 136 -7.92 -5.13 7.15
CA LEU A 136 -7.91 -5.47 8.57
C LEU A 136 -6.59 -5.00 9.19
N ARG A 137 -6.65 -4.23 10.28
CA ARG A 137 -5.47 -3.73 10.98
C ARG A 137 -5.23 -4.55 12.23
N LEU A 138 -4.03 -5.11 12.36
CA LEU A 138 -3.57 -5.81 13.55
C LEU A 138 -2.54 -4.94 14.25
N LYS A 139 -2.98 -4.32 15.34
CA LYS A 139 -2.19 -3.33 16.08
C LYS A 139 -0.94 -3.96 16.71
N GLY A 140 0.21 -3.31 16.55
CA GLY A 140 1.50 -3.70 17.12
C GLY A 140 2.10 -4.97 16.48
N LYS A 141 1.64 -5.36 15.29
CA LYS A 141 2.12 -6.54 14.56
C LYS A 141 3.02 -6.21 13.36
N GLY A 142 3.38 -4.94 13.19
CA GLY A 142 4.42 -4.50 12.25
C GLY A 142 5.82 -4.59 12.87
N ILE A 143 6.77 -3.86 12.29
CA ILE A 143 8.17 -3.85 12.72
C ILE A 143 8.25 -3.38 14.19
N PRO A 144 8.94 -4.13 15.06
CA PRO A 144 9.01 -3.82 16.49
C PRO A 144 9.83 -2.55 16.73
N SER A 145 9.33 -1.64 17.55
CA SER A 145 10.09 -0.48 18.03
C SER A 145 9.50 0.03 19.34
N LYS A 146 9.98 1.16 19.89
CA LYS A 146 9.33 1.81 21.04
C LYS A 146 7.84 2.10 20.75
N VAL A 147 7.54 2.49 19.51
CA VAL A 147 6.18 2.58 18.97
C VAL A 147 6.09 1.56 17.83
N PRO A 148 5.59 0.34 18.09
CA PRO A 148 5.56 -0.69 17.07
C PRO A 148 4.65 -0.29 15.92
N GLY A 149 5.02 -0.69 14.71
CA GLY A 149 4.12 -0.57 13.57
C GLY A 149 3.01 -1.62 13.62
N ASP A 150 2.15 -1.58 12.61
CA ASP A 150 0.99 -2.46 12.49
C ASP A 150 1.10 -3.37 11.27
N LEU A 151 0.31 -4.46 11.29
CA LEU A 151 0.11 -5.31 10.12
C LEU A 151 -1.24 -4.97 9.50
N TYR A 152 -1.24 -4.58 8.23
CA TYR A 152 -2.42 -4.36 7.41
C TYR A 152 -2.62 -5.55 6.48
N VAL A 153 -3.75 -6.21 6.65
CA VAL A 153 -4.16 -7.37 5.85
C VAL A 153 -5.25 -6.92 4.90
N THR A 154 -4.98 -6.91 3.61
CA THR A 154 -6.00 -6.69 2.58
C THR A 154 -6.60 -8.03 2.19
N ILE A 155 -7.91 -8.18 2.34
CA ILE A 155 -8.62 -9.40 1.94
C ILE A 155 -8.62 -9.53 0.41
N ASN A 156 -8.13 -10.66 -0.09
CA ASN A 156 -8.21 -11.05 -1.50
C ASN A 156 -8.97 -12.38 -1.60
N ILE A 157 -10.18 -12.38 -2.15
CA ILE A 157 -11.02 -13.57 -2.26
C ILE A 157 -10.57 -14.37 -3.49
N ALA A 158 -10.05 -15.57 -3.23
CA ALA A 158 -9.65 -16.52 -4.27
C ALA A 158 -10.78 -17.51 -4.54
N LEU A 159 -11.18 -17.67 -5.80
CA LEU A 159 -12.22 -18.62 -6.19
C LEU A 159 -11.60 -20.01 -6.40
N PRO A 160 -12.19 -21.08 -5.84
CA PRO A 160 -11.75 -22.44 -6.18
C PRO A 160 -12.04 -22.74 -7.66
N PRO A 161 -11.18 -23.51 -8.35
CA PRO A 161 -11.41 -23.85 -9.75
C PRO A 161 -12.67 -24.71 -9.91
N ALA A 162 -13.37 -24.53 -11.04
CA ALA A 162 -14.54 -25.32 -11.42
C ALA A 162 -14.15 -26.47 -12.38
N ASP A 163 -13.10 -27.20 -12.03
CA ASP A 163 -12.48 -28.24 -12.86
C ASP A 163 -13.07 -29.64 -12.63
N SER A 164 -13.61 -29.92 -11.45
CA SER A 164 -14.32 -31.16 -11.12
C SER A 164 -15.84 -31.04 -11.27
N GLU A 165 -16.51 -32.18 -11.52
CA GLU A 165 -17.98 -32.26 -11.56
C GLU A 165 -18.62 -31.76 -10.25
N LYS A 166 -18.03 -32.14 -9.11
CA LYS A 166 -18.47 -31.67 -7.79
C LYS A 166 -18.36 -30.15 -7.66
N ALA A 167 -17.23 -29.56 -8.06
CA ALA A 167 -17.05 -28.11 -7.99
C ALA A 167 -18.03 -27.36 -8.90
N ARG A 168 -18.26 -27.85 -10.12
CA ARG A 168 -19.25 -27.28 -11.04
C ARG A 168 -20.66 -27.28 -10.46
N LYS A 169 -21.10 -28.42 -9.91
CA LYS A 169 -22.42 -28.52 -9.26
C LYS A 169 -22.60 -27.51 -8.12
N MET A 170 -21.57 -27.31 -7.29
CA MET A 170 -21.63 -26.31 -6.21
C MET A 170 -21.79 -24.88 -6.77
N TYR A 171 -21.11 -24.57 -7.88
CA TYR A 171 -21.28 -23.27 -8.54
C TYR A 171 -22.65 -23.09 -9.19
N GLU A 172 -23.23 -24.16 -9.74
CA GLU A 172 -24.61 -24.15 -10.25
C GLU A 172 -25.61 -23.87 -9.13
N GLU A 173 -25.46 -24.52 -7.97
CA GLU A 173 -26.30 -24.25 -6.79
C GLU A 173 -26.13 -22.80 -6.29
N MET A 174 -24.90 -22.26 -6.30
CA MET A 174 -24.67 -20.86 -5.95
C MET A 174 -25.28 -19.87 -6.94
N LYS A 175 -25.42 -20.24 -8.22
CA LYS A 175 -26.02 -19.37 -9.25
C LYS A 175 -27.48 -19.05 -8.94
N GLU A 176 -28.20 -19.98 -8.32
CA GLU A 176 -29.60 -19.83 -7.91
C GLU A 176 -29.82 -18.75 -6.83
N LEU A 177 -28.74 -18.25 -6.20
CA LEU A 177 -28.80 -17.11 -5.28
C LEU A 177 -29.09 -15.77 -5.98
N ASN A 178 -29.16 -15.74 -7.32
CA ASN A 178 -29.49 -14.56 -8.12
C ASN A 178 -28.61 -13.32 -7.83
N PHE A 179 -27.38 -13.53 -7.34
CA PHE A 179 -26.45 -12.44 -7.03
C PHE A 179 -25.87 -11.82 -8.31
N ASN A 180 -26.05 -10.51 -8.48
CA ASN A 180 -25.49 -9.76 -9.60
C ASN A 180 -24.33 -8.85 -9.14
N PRO A 181 -23.06 -9.27 -9.28
CA PRO A 181 -21.91 -8.44 -8.89
C PRO A 181 -21.75 -7.16 -9.73
N ARG A 182 -22.55 -6.99 -10.79
CA ARG A 182 -22.54 -5.84 -11.70
C ARG A 182 -23.80 -4.99 -11.61
N GLU A 183 -24.60 -5.14 -10.54
CA GLU A 183 -25.83 -4.36 -10.35
C GLU A 183 -25.56 -2.85 -10.48
N ASN A 184 -24.52 -2.35 -9.83
CA ASN A 184 -24.09 -0.95 -9.91
C ASN A 184 -23.55 -0.51 -11.28
N PHE A 185 -23.33 -1.43 -12.23
CA PHE A 185 -22.89 -1.10 -13.59
C PHE A 185 -24.04 -1.00 -14.59
N ARG A 186 -25.24 -1.48 -14.25
CA ARG A 186 -26.30 -1.77 -15.24
C ARG A 186 -27.48 -0.81 -15.27
N SER A 187 -27.60 0.14 -14.36
CA SER A 187 -28.72 1.09 -14.42
C SER A 187 -28.40 2.39 -13.71
N LEU A 188 -28.72 3.51 -14.38
CA LEU A 188 -29.36 4.62 -13.68
C LEU A 188 -30.65 4.06 -13.05
N SER A 189 -30.55 3.40 -11.89
CA SER A 189 -31.75 2.95 -11.21
C SER A 189 -32.59 4.19 -10.89
N PRO A 190 -33.93 4.10 -10.85
CA PRO A 190 -34.75 5.25 -10.45
C PRO A 190 -34.27 5.87 -9.14
N GLU A 191 -33.86 5.05 -8.17
CA GLU A 191 -33.28 5.48 -6.89
C GLU A 191 -31.96 6.24 -7.08
N PHE A 192 -31.12 5.79 -8.00
CA PHE A 192 -29.84 6.44 -8.30
C PHE A 192 -30.03 7.79 -9.02
N VAL A 193 -31.03 7.89 -9.90
CA VAL A 193 -31.42 9.18 -10.51
C VAL A 193 -31.98 10.12 -9.44
N ILE A 194 -32.81 9.60 -8.53
CA ILE A 194 -33.34 10.38 -7.39
C ILE A 194 -32.19 10.87 -6.50
N GLU A 195 -31.24 10.01 -6.15
CA GLU A 195 -30.05 10.36 -5.35
C GLU A 195 -29.22 11.45 -6.04
N MET A 196 -29.04 11.38 -7.37
CA MET A 196 -28.38 12.44 -8.15
C MET A 196 -29.14 13.77 -8.10
N VAL A 197 -30.48 13.73 -8.15
CA VAL A 197 -31.30 14.95 -8.01
C VAL A 197 -31.23 15.52 -6.60
N GLU A 198 -31.33 14.68 -5.57
CA GLU A 198 -31.27 15.09 -4.16
C GLU A 198 -29.92 15.73 -3.79
N HIS A 199 -28.84 15.30 -4.46
CA HIS A 199 -27.52 15.90 -4.31
C HIS A 199 -27.21 17.04 -5.29
N GLY A 200 -28.20 17.49 -6.08
CA GLY A 200 -28.04 18.62 -7.01
C GLY A 200 -27.14 18.33 -8.21
N ILE A 201 -26.85 17.05 -8.49
CA ILE A 201 -26.02 16.62 -9.62
C ILE A 201 -26.84 16.62 -10.92
N LEU A 202 -28.12 16.27 -10.81
CA LEU A 202 -29.08 16.31 -11.89
C LEU A 202 -30.20 17.30 -11.53
N GLU A 203 -30.52 18.21 -12.45
CA GLU A 203 -31.66 19.12 -12.32
C GLU A 203 -32.79 18.61 -13.22
N PRO A 204 -33.90 18.09 -12.65
CA PRO A 204 -35.01 17.58 -13.43
C PRO A 204 -35.95 18.70 -13.90
N GLU A 205 -36.41 18.59 -15.13
CA GLU A 205 -37.59 19.29 -15.64
C GLU A 205 -38.84 18.42 -15.44
N GLY A 206 -39.88 19.00 -14.85
CA GLY A 206 -41.18 18.36 -14.61
C GLY A 206 -41.45 18.04 -13.14
N GLU A 207 -42.71 18.18 -12.72
CA GLU A 207 -43.10 18.09 -11.30
C GLU A 207 -43.17 16.65 -10.77
N ARG A 208 -43.42 15.67 -11.64
CA ARG A 208 -43.57 14.26 -11.25
C ARG A 208 -42.29 13.49 -11.58
N ARG A 209 -41.81 12.67 -10.63
CA ARG A 209 -40.61 11.81 -10.80
C ARG A 209 -40.68 10.92 -12.06
N THR A 210 -41.88 10.45 -12.41
CA THR A 210 -42.12 9.62 -13.61
C THR A 210 -42.06 10.40 -14.93
N ALA A 211 -42.05 11.72 -14.88
CA ALA A 211 -42.02 12.62 -16.02
C ALA A 211 -40.72 13.46 -16.09
N TRP A 212 -39.76 13.20 -15.21
CA TRP A 212 -38.49 13.92 -15.18
C TRP A 212 -37.76 13.81 -16.52
N ARG A 213 -37.35 14.97 -17.02
CA ARG A 213 -36.42 15.12 -18.14
C ARG A 213 -35.19 15.85 -17.64
N PHE A 214 -34.05 15.63 -18.29
CA PHE A 214 -32.79 16.26 -17.90
C PHE A 214 -32.16 16.91 -19.12
N SER A 215 -31.61 18.10 -18.94
CA SER A 215 -30.84 18.78 -19.97
C SER A 215 -29.57 18.00 -20.29
N TYR A 216 -29.00 18.23 -21.47
CA TYR A 216 -27.73 17.62 -21.85
C TYR A 216 -26.59 18.00 -20.88
N ASP A 217 -26.55 19.26 -20.43
CA ASP A 217 -25.53 19.75 -19.49
C ASP A 217 -25.62 19.07 -18.12
N ALA A 218 -26.85 18.81 -17.64
CA ALA A 218 -27.06 18.03 -16.41
C ALA A 218 -26.48 16.61 -16.55
N ILE A 219 -26.66 15.97 -17.72
CA ILE A 219 -26.10 14.64 -17.99
C ILE A 219 -24.56 14.67 -18.06
N GLU A 220 -23.96 15.71 -18.65
CA GLU A 220 -22.50 15.89 -18.66
C GLU A 220 -21.92 16.12 -17.26
N ASN A 221 -22.57 16.92 -16.43
CA ASN A 221 -22.17 17.12 -15.03
C ASN A 221 -22.27 15.81 -14.23
N ALA A 222 -23.35 15.05 -14.41
CA ALA A 222 -23.47 13.72 -13.79
C ALA A 222 -22.33 12.77 -14.21
N ARG A 223 -21.89 12.80 -15.48
CA ARG A 223 -20.74 12.02 -15.95
C ARG A 223 -19.43 12.43 -15.27
N LYS A 224 -19.19 13.73 -15.09
CA LYS A 224 -18.02 14.24 -14.35
C LYS A 224 -18.01 13.77 -12.91
N VAL A 225 -19.15 13.89 -12.21
CA VAL A 225 -19.32 13.39 -10.83
C VAL A 225 -19.06 11.89 -10.76
N MET A 226 -19.59 11.10 -11.70
CA MET A 226 -19.35 9.66 -11.73
C MET A 226 -17.88 9.28 -11.93
N ARG A 227 -17.16 10.05 -12.76
CA ARG A 227 -15.71 9.87 -12.93
C ARG A 227 -14.96 10.20 -11.64
N LEU A 228 -15.25 11.34 -11.01
CA LEU A 228 -14.64 11.74 -9.74
C LEU A 228 -14.88 10.71 -8.63
N ARG A 229 -16.11 10.22 -8.52
CA ARG A 229 -16.48 9.16 -7.57
C ARG A 229 -15.60 7.93 -7.72
N ARG A 230 -15.42 7.46 -8.96
CA ARG A 230 -14.61 6.28 -9.28
C ARG A 230 -13.12 6.53 -9.02
N ASP A 231 -12.59 7.63 -9.53
CA ASP A 231 -11.16 7.90 -9.53
C ASP A 231 -10.66 8.27 -8.12
N LEU A 232 -11.49 8.93 -7.31
CA LEU A 232 -11.19 9.28 -5.92
C LEU A 232 -11.70 8.27 -4.88
N ASN A 233 -12.45 7.26 -5.32
CA ASN A 233 -13.09 6.26 -4.45
C ASN A 233 -13.92 6.88 -3.30
N ILE A 234 -14.70 7.92 -3.62
CA ILE A 234 -15.56 8.66 -2.69
C ILE A 234 -17.04 8.34 -2.93
N ASN A 235 -17.93 8.80 -2.04
CA ASN A 235 -19.37 8.70 -2.26
C ASN A 235 -19.87 9.81 -3.23
N ILE A 236 -21.14 9.75 -3.62
CA ILE A 236 -21.72 10.65 -4.63
C ILE A 236 -21.75 12.11 -4.16
N SER A 237 -22.06 12.36 -2.89
CA SER A 237 -22.10 13.71 -2.31
C SER A 237 -20.70 14.32 -2.26
N GLY A 238 -19.67 13.53 -1.91
CA GLY A 238 -18.28 13.96 -1.95
C GLY A 238 -17.80 14.28 -3.37
N ALA A 239 -18.24 13.48 -4.35
CA ALA A 239 -17.92 13.74 -5.76
C ALA A 239 -18.63 14.99 -6.32
N ALA A 240 -19.87 15.25 -5.88
CA ALA A 240 -20.60 16.48 -6.22
C ALA A 240 -19.89 17.72 -5.65
N LEU A 241 -19.52 17.69 -4.37
CA LEU A 241 -18.74 18.77 -3.74
C LEU A 241 -17.39 18.98 -4.44
N ALA A 242 -16.71 17.89 -4.82
CA ALA A 242 -15.45 17.99 -5.56
C ALA A 242 -15.65 18.70 -6.91
N LEU A 243 -16.73 18.40 -7.65
CA LEU A 243 -17.04 19.10 -8.89
C LEU A 243 -17.35 20.59 -8.63
N GLU A 244 -18.16 20.91 -7.62
CA GLU A 244 -18.48 22.29 -7.25
C GLU A 244 -17.22 23.10 -6.90
N LEU A 245 -16.29 22.50 -6.15
CA LEU A 245 -15.01 23.10 -5.80
C LEU A 245 -14.13 23.32 -7.03
N LEU A 246 -14.06 22.36 -7.94
CA LEU A 246 -13.31 22.50 -9.20
C LEU A 246 -13.87 23.66 -10.04
N GLU A 247 -15.18 23.72 -10.21
CA GLU A 247 -15.81 24.84 -10.93
C GLU A 247 -15.58 26.19 -10.23
N ARG A 248 -15.55 26.21 -8.89
CA ARG A 248 -15.23 27.43 -8.14
C ARG A 248 -13.79 27.86 -8.36
N ILE A 249 -12.84 26.92 -8.43
CA ILE A 249 -11.44 27.20 -8.73
C ILE A 249 -11.32 27.79 -10.13
N GLU A 250 -11.91 27.15 -11.15
CA GLU A 250 -11.90 27.64 -12.53
C GLU A 250 -12.50 29.05 -12.65
N ARG A 251 -13.59 29.32 -11.92
CA ARG A 251 -14.19 30.67 -11.85
C ARG A 251 -13.26 31.69 -11.22
N LEU A 252 -12.58 31.34 -10.13
CA LEU A 252 -11.64 32.25 -9.46
C LEU A 252 -10.40 32.52 -10.32
N GLU A 253 -9.86 31.51 -10.98
CA GLU A 253 -8.75 31.66 -11.93
C GLU A 253 -9.12 32.58 -13.09
N ALA A 254 -10.30 32.40 -13.68
CA ALA A 254 -10.79 33.28 -14.74
C ALA A 254 -11.01 34.74 -14.29
N LEU A 255 -11.35 34.98 -13.01
CA LEU A 255 -11.48 36.32 -12.45
C LEU A 255 -10.11 36.98 -12.22
N LEU A 256 -9.12 36.21 -11.78
CA LEU A 256 -7.74 36.69 -11.61
C LEU A 256 -7.09 37.03 -12.96
N GLU A 257 -7.36 36.25 -14.01
CA GLU A 257 -6.85 36.54 -15.36
C GLU A 257 -7.49 37.79 -15.99
N ARG A 258 -8.70 38.18 -15.56
CA ARG A 258 -9.42 39.35 -16.08
C ARG A 258 -9.14 40.65 -15.32
N ASN A 259 -8.55 40.57 -14.13
CA ASN A 259 -8.10 41.70 -13.33
C ASN A 259 -6.62 41.49 -12.95
N PRO A 260 -5.68 41.87 -13.84
CA PRO A 260 -4.25 41.76 -13.55
C PRO A 260 -3.79 42.70 -12.42
#